data_AF-A0A6J8EW41-F1
#
_entry.id   AF-A0A6J8EW41-F1
#
_cell.length_a   1.000
_cell.length_b   1.000
_cell.length_c   1.000
_cell.angle_alpha   90.00
_cell.angle_beta   90.00
_cell.angle_gamma   90.00
#
_symmetry.space_group_name_H-M   'P 1'
#
loop_
_entity.id
_entity.type
_entity.pdbx_description
1 polymer ?
#
loop_
_entity_poly.entity_id
_entity_poly.type
_entity_poly.pdbx_seq_one_letter_code
_entity_poly.pdbx_strand_id
1 'polypeptide(L)'
;MNLGLDKSREKVLLRGYPGGNLEKIKKCGLDYVKLCKPEIIVLQIGSNDLCNSTNSVQDVARGIIEVAIKLGFCLEVKKIVICQILHRLSPQKRIRYKVDIKWFNKRCDELNSFLSHYFRENRMDNVSFWKDSGFWSERSKQLAFCNDGVHLNINTGYPKYNNGIRAAVKVAMPKTKPGQSRKGKNKDQRESPSPLSPEVEEALIARITESVIQSMNRNQPVEEIP
;
A
#
# COMPACT_ATOMS: atom_id res chain seq x y z
N MET A 1 -11.96 -11.14 11.97
CA MET A 1 -12.31 -11.37 10.54
C MET A 1 -11.08 -11.97 9.84
N ASN A 2 -11.18 -13.11 9.14
CA ASN A 2 -10.03 -13.77 8.46
C ASN A 2 -10.05 -13.61 6.93
N LEU A 3 -10.75 -12.59 6.41
CA LEU A 3 -10.98 -12.39 4.96
C LEU A 3 -11.56 -13.62 4.24
N GLY A 4 -12.20 -14.56 4.96
CA GLY A 4 -12.67 -15.83 4.39
C GLY A 4 -11.55 -16.78 3.95
N LEU A 5 -10.34 -16.65 4.51
CA LEU A 5 -9.22 -17.57 4.31
C LEU A 5 -9.28 -18.73 5.34
N ASP A 6 -8.55 -19.81 5.07
CA ASP A 6 -8.54 -21.02 5.90
C ASP A 6 -7.78 -20.74 7.20
N LYS A 7 -8.51 -20.70 8.32
CA LYS A 7 -7.95 -20.36 9.64
C LYS A 7 -6.92 -21.38 10.14
N SER A 8 -6.93 -22.61 9.62
CA SER A 8 -5.94 -23.63 9.99
C SER A 8 -4.58 -23.38 9.35
N ARG A 9 -4.54 -22.57 8.29
CA ARG A 9 -3.35 -22.32 7.48
C ARG A 9 -2.90 -20.86 7.51
N GLU A 10 -3.85 -19.94 7.60
CA GLU A 10 -3.60 -18.50 7.47
C GLU A 10 -4.10 -17.71 8.69
N LYS A 11 -3.20 -16.89 9.23
CA LYS A 11 -3.51 -15.92 10.29
C LYS A 11 -3.54 -14.50 9.70
N VAL A 12 -4.71 -13.89 9.65
CA VAL A 12 -4.86 -12.49 9.22
C VAL A 12 -4.81 -11.55 10.42
N LEU A 13 -3.93 -10.55 10.34
CA LEU A 13 -3.82 -9.45 11.30
C LEU A 13 -4.30 -8.15 10.65
N LEU A 14 -5.25 -7.46 11.28
CA LEU A 14 -5.76 -6.18 10.81
C LEU A 14 -5.29 -5.08 11.76
N ARG A 15 -4.58 -4.08 11.22
CA ARG A 15 -4.07 -2.95 12.00
C ARG A 15 -4.39 -1.64 11.27
N GLY A 16 -5.36 -0.91 11.82
CA GLY A 16 -5.70 0.44 11.36
C GLY A 16 -5.20 1.49 12.36
N TYR A 17 -4.82 2.66 11.84
CA TYR A 17 -4.48 3.83 12.65
C TYR A 17 -5.44 4.96 12.28
N PRO A 18 -6.37 5.37 13.17
CA PRO A 18 -7.22 6.53 12.92
C PRO A 18 -6.37 7.77 12.65
N GLY A 19 -6.70 8.50 11.58
CA GLY A 19 -5.91 9.63 11.08
C GLY A 19 -4.48 9.26 10.66
N GLY A 20 -4.21 7.97 10.41
CA GLY A 20 -2.88 7.47 10.09
C GLY A 20 -2.33 8.10 8.81
N ASN A 21 -1.08 8.53 8.90
CA ASN A 21 -0.28 9.10 7.82
C ASN A 21 1.05 8.32 7.74
N LEU A 22 1.90 8.66 6.77
CA LEU A 22 3.17 7.97 6.55
C LEU A 22 4.08 8.00 7.79
N GLU A 23 4.13 9.13 8.49
CA GLU A 23 4.89 9.27 9.74
C GLU A 23 4.43 8.29 10.82
N LYS A 24 3.12 8.12 11.00
CA LYS A 24 2.58 7.17 11.97
C LYS A 24 2.86 5.71 11.59
N ILE A 25 2.89 5.41 10.29
CA ILE A 25 3.27 4.08 9.80
C ILE A 25 4.76 3.83 10.04
N LYS A 26 5.62 4.80 9.74
CA LYS A 26 7.07 4.72 10.00
C LYS A 26 7.37 4.51 11.50
N LYS A 27 6.70 5.27 12.38
CA LYS A 27 6.91 5.23 13.83
C LYS A 27 6.27 4.04 14.54
N CYS A 28 5.07 3.61 14.15
CA CYS A 28 4.32 2.59 14.90
C CYS A 28 4.00 1.34 14.06
N GLY A 29 3.80 1.50 12.76
CA GLY A 29 3.46 0.41 11.86
C GLY A 29 4.63 -0.57 11.68
N LEU A 30 5.83 -0.05 11.46
CA LEU A 30 7.01 -0.88 11.18
C LEU A 30 7.44 -1.73 12.39
N ASP A 31 7.34 -1.20 13.60
CA ASP A 31 7.65 -1.98 14.81
C ASP A 31 6.65 -3.12 15.03
N TYR A 32 5.37 -2.89 14.70
CA TYR A 32 4.38 -3.95 14.73
C TYR A 32 4.67 -5.05 13.71
N VAL A 33 5.18 -4.68 12.52
CA VAL A 33 5.63 -5.65 11.50
C VAL A 33 6.82 -6.46 12.01
N LYS A 34 7.83 -5.81 12.62
CA LYS A 34 8.98 -6.49 13.24
C LYS A 34 8.55 -7.54 14.26
N LEU A 35 7.56 -7.21 15.09
CA LEU A 35 7.02 -8.12 16.11
C LEU A 35 6.28 -9.31 15.48
N CYS A 36 5.45 -9.05 14.47
CA CYS A 36 4.56 -10.08 13.92
C CYS A 36 5.21 -10.94 12.83
N LYS A 37 6.28 -10.44 12.17
CA LYS A 37 7.00 -11.07 11.06
C LYS A 37 6.07 -11.66 9.98
N PRO A 38 5.15 -10.87 9.39
CA PRO A 38 4.22 -11.36 8.38
C PRO A 38 4.94 -11.71 7.06
N GLU A 39 4.49 -12.78 6.39
CA GLU A 39 4.98 -13.11 5.05
C GLU A 39 4.39 -12.21 3.95
N ILE A 40 3.14 -11.77 4.15
CA ILE A 40 2.41 -10.91 3.22
C ILE A 40 1.91 -9.68 3.98
N ILE A 41 2.17 -8.49 3.44
CA ILE A 41 1.60 -7.23 3.91
C ILE A 41 0.75 -6.62 2.81
N VAL A 42 -0.43 -6.12 3.19
CA VAL A 42 -1.28 -5.30 2.34
C VAL A 42 -1.38 -3.91 2.98
N LEU A 43 -0.99 -2.87 2.24
CA LEU A 43 -0.97 -1.49 2.70
C LEU A 43 -1.98 -0.65 1.93
N GLN A 44 -2.85 0.03 2.67
CA GLN A 44 -3.61 1.16 2.15
C GLN A 44 -3.28 2.39 3.00
N ILE A 45 -2.38 3.22 2.48
CA ILE A 45 -1.77 4.37 3.19
C ILE A 45 -1.66 5.57 2.24
N GLY A 46 -1.40 6.77 2.77
CA GLY A 46 -1.22 7.99 1.96
C GLY A 46 -2.47 8.86 1.78
N SER A 47 -3.67 8.35 2.10
CA SER A 47 -4.91 9.12 1.86
C SER A 47 -4.99 10.38 2.71
N ASN A 48 -4.55 10.31 3.97
CA ASN A 48 -4.50 11.48 4.84
C ASN A 48 -3.33 12.41 4.48
N ASP A 49 -2.20 11.85 4.06
CA ASP A 49 -1.05 12.61 3.59
C ASP A 49 -1.39 13.47 2.38
N LEU A 50 -2.19 12.94 1.44
CA LEU A 50 -2.70 13.67 0.28
C LEU A 50 -3.67 14.81 0.64
N CYS A 51 -4.34 14.75 1.79
CA CYS A 51 -5.23 15.83 2.24
C CYS A 51 -4.46 17.09 2.65
N ASN A 52 -3.18 16.94 3.00
CA ASN A 52 -2.34 18.08 3.36
C ASN A 52 -1.83 18.76 2.09
N SER A 53 -2.20 20.02 1.89
CA SER A 53 -1.80 20.80 0.71
C SER A 53 -0.29 21.09 0.66
N THR A 54 0.42 20.98 1.79
CA THR A 54 1.87 21.17 1.83
C THR A 54 2.64 19.98 1.27
N ASN A 55 2.03 18.81 1.19
CA ASN A 55 2.66 17.64 0.59
C ASN A 55 2.42 17.65 -0.91
N SER A 56 3.45 17.47 -1.73
CA SER A 56 3.23 17.15 -3.14
C SER A 56 2.78 15.70 -3.31
N VAL A 57 2.20 15.36 -4.47
CA VAL A 57 1.89 13.95 -4.79
C VAL A 57 3.16 13.10 -4.80
N GLN A 58 4.26 13.68 -5.28
CA GLN A 58 5.58 13.07 -5.37
C GLN A 58 6.17 12.78 -3.99
N ASP A 59 6.00 13.66 -3.02
CA ASP A 59 6.46 13.43 -1.64
C ASP A 59 5.71 12.27 -0.99
N VAL A 60 4.39 12.21 -1.19
CA VAL A 60 3.58 11.09 -0.68
C VAL A 60 3.99 9.79 -1.37
N ALA A 61 4.20 9.82 -2.69
CA ALA A 61 4.67 8.65 -3.44
C ALA A 61 6.03 8.15 -2.93
N ARG A 62 6.99 9.06 -2.75
CA ARG A 62 8.32 8.77 -2.21
C ARG A 62 8.21 8.09 -0.85
N GLY A 63 7.43 8.65 0.06
CA GLY A 63 7.24 8.06 1.39
C GLY A 63 6.59 6.67 1.36
N ILE A 64 5.67 6.40 0.43
CA ILE A 64 5.09 5.05 0.25
C ILE A 64 6.15 4.07 -0.27
N ILE A 65 6.97 4.50 -1.23
CA ILE A 65 8.05 3.70 -1.81
C ILE A 65 9.11 3.38 -0.74
N GLU A 66 9.54 4.36 0.05
CA GLU A 66 10.45 4.16 1.18
C GLU A 66 9.92 3.12 2.17
N VAL A 67 8.62 3.20 2.50
CA VAL A 67 7.98 2.19 3.36
C VAL A 67 8.02 0.81 2.71
N ALA A 68 7.71 0.68 1.42
CA ALA A 68 7.76 -0.59 0.71
C ALA A 68 9.18 -1.18 0.66
N ILE A 69 10.19 -0.35 0.39
CA ILE A 69 11.61 -0.74 0.42
C ILE A 69 11.98 -1.23 1.81
N LYS A 70 11.66 -0.48 2.87
CA LYS A 70 11.98 -0.85 4.25
C LYS A 70 11.32 -2.17 4.65
N LEU A 71 10.06 -2.39 4.26
CA LEU A 71 9.38 -3.66 4.49
C LEU A 71 10.06 -4.83 3.76
N GLY A 72 10.46 -4.62 2.50
CA GLY A 72 11.00 -5.69 1.66
C GLY A 72 12.44 -6.04 1.98
N PHE A 73 13.30 -5.03 2.09
CA PHE A 73 14.74 -5.21 2.26
C PHE A 73 15.16 -5.29 3.72
N CYS A 74 14.55 -4.50 4.60
CA CYS A 74 15.00 -4.41 5.99
C CYS A 74 14.22 -5.35 6.91
N LEU A 75 12.93 -5.57 6.63
CA LEU A 75 12.06 -6.47 7.40
C LEU A 75 11.77 -7.80 6.69
N GLU A 76 12.40 -8.04 5.53
CA GLU A 76 12.36 -9.29 4.78
C GLU A 76 10.94 -9.80 4.46
N VAL A 77 9.99 -8.89 4.28
CA VAL A 77 8.61 -9.24 3.93
C VAL A 77 8.57 -9.81 2.51
N LYS A 78 8.07 -11.05 2.38
CA LYS A 78 8.12 -11.81 1.12
C LYS A 78 7.24 -11.21 0.03
N LYS A 79 6.07 -10.69 0.39
CA LYS A 79 5.15 -10.03 -0.54
C LYS A 79 4.50 -8.80 0.09
N ILE A 80 4.54 -7.69 -0.63
CA ILE A 80 3.98 -6.41 -0.26
C ILE A 80 2.99 -6.01 -1.35
N VAL A 81 1.78 -5.66 -0.93
CA VAL A 81 0.74 -5.18 -1.82
C VAL A 81 0.40 -3.75 -1.43
N ILE A 82 0.64 -2.81 -2.33
CA ILE A 82 0.25 -1.41 -2.17
C ILE A 82 -1.11 -1.23 -2.83
N CYS A 83 -2.15 -1.01 -2.03
CA CYS A 83 -3.49 -0.75 -2.54
C CYS A 83 -3.62 0.69 -3.03
N GLN A 84 -4.40 0.86 -4.09
CA GLN A 84 -4.80 2.17 -4.58
C GLN A 84 -5.47 3.01 -3.47
N ILE A 85 -5.30 4.32 -3.55
CA ILE A 85 -6.08 5.28 -2.79
C ILE A 85 -7.45 5.45 -3.46
N LEU A 86 -8.51 5.36 -2.67
CA LEU A 86 -9.87 5.54 -3.16
C LEU A 86 -10.24 7.02 -3.24
N HIS A 87 -11.05 7.35 -4.24
CA HIS A 87 -11.67 8.67 -4.34
C HIS A 87 -12.59 8.93 -3.16
N ARG A 88 -12.71 10.19 -2.80
CA ARG A 88 -13.68 10.69 -1.83
C ARG A 88 -14.88 11.28 -2.55
N LEU A 89 -15.98 11.40 -1.83
CA LEU A 89 -17.19 12.09 -2.25
C LEU A 89 -17.34 13.42 -1.51
N SER A 90 -18.08 14.33 -2.12
CA SER A 90 -18.57 15.50 -1.41
C SER A 90 -19.42 15.03 -0.21
N PRO A 91 -19.16 15.56 1.00
CA PRO A 91 -19.93 15.18 2.16
C PRO A 91 -21.39 15.64 1.98
N GLN A 92 -22.33 14.77 2.34
CA GLN A 92 -23.77 15.06 2.27
C GLN A 92 -24.25 15.91 3.46
N LYS A 93 -23.40 16.08 4.48
CA LYS A 93 -23.66 16.91 5.66
C LYS A 93 -22.52 17.91 5.86
N ARG A 94 -22.79 19.00 6.57
CA ARG A 94 -21.76 19.99 6.91
C ARG A 94 -20.70 19.31 7.80
N ILE A 95 -19.46 19.31 7.32
CA ILE A 95 -18.30 18.80 8.07
C ILE A 95 -17.36 19.96 8.44
N ARG A 96 -16.62 19.80 9.54
CA ARG A 96 -15.71 20.82 10.08
C ARG A 96 -14.51 21.10 9.16
N TYR A 97 -14.00 20.06 8.52
CA TYR A 97 -12.80 20.12 7.67
C TYR A 97 -13.18 19.74 6.25
N LYS A 98 -13.52 20.75 5.43
CA LYS A 98 -13.88 20.53 4.03
C LYS A 98 -12.60 20.46 3.20
N VAL A 99 -12.37 19.32 2.57
CA VAL A 99 -11.35 19.16 1.53
C VAL A 99 -12.00 19.43 0.19
N ASP A 100 -11.32 20.13 -0.72
CA ASP A 100 -11.74 20.20 -2.11
C ASP A 100 -11.62 18.79 -2.73
N ILE A 101 -12.78 18.17 -2.99
CA ILE A 101 -12.86 16.80 -3.46
C ILE A 101 -12.36 16.66 -4.90
N LYS A 102 -12.52 17.68 -5.75
CA LYS A 102 -11.99 17.63 -7.12
C LYS A 102 -10.47 17.67 -7.08
N TRP A 103 -9.92 18.58 -6.29
CA TRP A 103 -8.47 18.69 -6.07
C TRP A 103 -7.90 17.40 -5.46
N PHE A 104 -8.54 16.85 -4.44
CA PHE A 104 -8.10 15.63 -3.77
C PHE A 104 -8.14 14.41 -4.70
N ASN A 105 -9.25 14.20 -5.41
CA ASN A 105 -9.40 13.04 -6.29
C ASN A 105 -8.42 13.09 -7.48
N LYS A 106 -8.16 14.29 -8.04
CA LYS A 106 -7.12 14.45 -9.07
C LYS A 106 -5.75 13.97 -8.55
N ARG A 107 -5.40 14.34 -7.31
CA ARG A 107 -4.16 13.89 -6.67
C ARG A 107 -4.14 12.40 -6.36
N CYS A 108 -5.29 11.79 -6.07
CA CYS A 108 -5.40 10.33 -5.97
C CYS A 108 -5.12 9.65 -7.31
N ASP A 109 -5.69 10.15 -8.41
CA ASP A 109 -5.43 9.62 -9.75
C ASP A 109 -3.94 9.73 -10.11
N GLU A 110 -3.34 10.90 -9.88
CA GLU A 110 -1.91 11.14 -10.10
C GLU A 110 -1.04 10.17 -9.27
N LEU A 111 -1.31 10.04 -7.96
CA LEU A 111 -0.56 9.14 -7.08
C LEU A 111 -0.72 7.67 -7.48
N ASN A 112 -1.95 7.22 -7.74
CA ASN A 112 -2.24 5.84 -8.11
C ASN A 112 -1.59 5.47 -9.44
N SER A 113 -1.64 6.37 -10.42
CA SER A 113 -0.96 6.20 -11.70
C SER A 113 0.55 6.08 -11.50
N PHE A 114 1.12 7.00 -10.71
CA PHE A 114 2.53 7.04 -10.40
C PHE A 114 3.02 5.74 -9.74
N LEU A 115 2.39 5.31 -8.64
CA LEU A 115 2.78 4.09 -7.92
C LEU A 115 2.60 2.83 -8.79
N SER A 116 1.51 2.77 -9.55
CA SER A 116 1.25 1.66 -10.47
C SER A 116 2.32 1.53 -11.54
N HIS A 117 2.79 2.66 -12.09
CA HIS A 117 3.86 2.68 -13.08
C HIS A 117 5.20 2.33 -12.42
N TYR A 118 5.53 3.00 -11.31
CA TYR A 118 6.79 2.84 -10.60
C TYR A 118 7.08 1.37 -10.24
N PHE A 119 6.16 0.69 -9.56
CA PHE A 119 6.38 -0.70 -9.14
C PHE A 119 6.44 -1.69 -10.32
N ARG A 120 5.81 -1.35 -11.45
CA ARG A 120 5.88 -2.16 -12.67
C ARG A 120 7.22 -2.01 -13.38
N GLU A 121 7.72 -0.78 -13.55
CA GLU A 121 8.95 -0.53 -14.31
C GLU A 121 10.22 -0.89 -13.52
N ASN A 122 10.23 -0.67 -12.19
CA ASN A 122 11.42 -0.91 -11.36
C ASN A 122 11.58 -2.38 -10.92
N ARG A 123 10.74 -3.30 -11.43
CA ARG A 123 10.83 -4.76 -11.23
C ARG A 123 11.05 -5.16 -9.77
N MET A 124 10.34 -4.54 -8.84
CA MET A 124 10.35 -4.95 -7.43
C MET A 124 9.53 -6.25 -7.28
N ASP A 125 10.15 -7.41 -7.46
CA ASP A 125 9.48 -8.72 -7.53
C ASP A 125 8.64 -9.10 -6.29
N ASN A 126 8.92 -8.49 -5.14
CA ASN A 126 8.17 -8.68 -3.91
C ASN A 126 7.10 -7.61 -3.68
N VAL A 127 7.00 -6.56 -4.50
CA VAL A 127 6.01 -5.48 -4.36
C VAL A 127 5.05 -5.47 -5.55
N SER A 128 3.76 -5.36 -5.29
CA SER A 128 2.74 -5.18 -6.33
C SER A 128 1.79 -4.05 -6.00
N PHE A 129 1.30 -3.37 -7.03
CA PHE A 129 0.25 -2.36 -6.90
C PHE A 129 -1.12 -2.99 -7.19
N TRP A 130 -2.04 -2.91 -6.23
CA TRP A 130 -3.37 -3.49 -6.35
C TRP A 130 -4.43 -2.43 -6.62
N LYS A 131 -5.13 -2.60 -7.74
CA LYS A 131 -6.26 -1.77 -8.13
C LYS A 131 -7.56 -2.44 -7.73
N ASP A 132 -8.26 -1.89 -6.74
CA ASP A 132 -9.59 -2.37 -6.38
C ASP A 132 -10.60 -2.08 -7.49
N SER A 133 -11.29 -3.13 -7.90
CA SER A 133 -12.37 -3.02 -8.86
C SER A 133 -13.64 -2.51 -8.18
N GLY A 134 -14.33 -1.61 -8.90
CA GLY A 134 -15.68 -1.20 -8.55
C GLY A 134 -15.81 -0.08 -7.53
N PHE A 135 -14.78 0.69 -7.16
CA PHE A 135 -14.98 1.94 -6.41
C PHE A 135 -15.03 3.19 -7.32
N TRP A 136 -15.16 2.98 -8.64
CA TRP A 136 -14.88 4.02 -9.64
C TRP A 136 -16.12 4.66 -10.24
N SER A 137 -17.19 3.88 -10.47
CA SER A 137 -18.44 4.44 -10.98
C SER A 137 -19.13 5.29 -9.93
N GLU A 138 -19.80 6.36 -10.36
CA GLU A 138 -20.49 7.30 -9.47
C GLU A 138 -21.52 6.57 -8.59
N ARG A 139 -22.34 5.71 -9.20
CA ARG A 139 -23.29 4.84 -8.48
C ARG A 139 -22.58 3.99 -7.42
N SER A 140 -21.44 3.37 -7.74
CA SER A 140 -20.78 2.51 -6.77
C SER A 140 -20.13 3.29 -5.64
N LYS A 141 -19.66 4.53 -5.87
CA LYS A 141 -19.16 5.38 -4.79
C LYS A 141 -20.29 5.76 -3.85
N GLN A 142 -21.42 6.24 -4.39
CA GLN A 142 -22.57 6.65 -3.57
C GLN A 142 -23.09 5.52 -2.68
N LEU A 143 -23.07 4.28 -3.17
CA LEU A 143 -23.49 3.11 -2.39
C LEU A 143 -22.43 2.62 -1.39
N ALA A 144 -21.14 2.93 -1.59
CA ALA A 144 -20.05 2.36 -0.80
C ALA A 144 -19.59 3.25 0.34
N PHE A 145 -19.81 4.57 0.27
CA PHE A 145 -19.32 5.52 1.26
C PHE A 145 -20.40 5.89 2.29
N CYS A 146 -19.94 6.34 3.46
CA CYS A 146 -20.74 7.03 4.46
C CYS A 146 -21.05 8.46 4.01
N ASN A 147 -21.95 9.13 4.72
CA ASN A 147 -22.38 10.51 4.43
C ASN A 147 -21.25 11.54 4.55
N ASP A 148 -20.13 11.19 5.19
CA ASP A 148 -18.93 12.03 5.25
C ASP A 148 -18.12 12.01 3.95
N GLY A 149 -18.42 11.10 3.02
CA GLY A 149 -17.74 10.95 1.74
C GLY A 149 -16.30 10.45 1.85
N VAL A 150 -15.85 10.00 3.02
CA VAL A 150 -14.48 9.54 3.29
C VAL A 150 -14.46 8.08 3.72
N HIS A 151 -15.31 7.70 4.66
CA HIS A 151 -15.31 6.36 5.21
C HIS A 151 -16.23 5.45 4.40
N LEU A 152 -15.87 4.17 4.35
CA LEU A 152 -16.72 3.15 3.75
C LEU A 152 -17.86 2.79 4.72
N ASN A 153 -19.05 2.53 4.17
CA ASN A 153 -20.17 2.04 4.98
C ASN A 153 -20.07 0.53 5.20
N ILE A 154 -20.76 0.05 6.24
CA ILE A 154 -20.70 -1.36 6.65
C ILE A 154 -21.48 -2.29 5.71
N ASN A 155 -22.50 -1.78 5.01
CA ASN A 155 -23.42 -2.59 4.23
C ASN A 155 -22.88 -2.96 2.85
N THR A 156 -22.10 -2.08 2.23
CA THR A 156 -21.62 -2.26 0.85
C THR A 156 -20.14 -1.95 0.72
N GLY A 157 -19.67 -0.85 1.30
CA GLY A 157 -18.28 -0.40 1.19
C GLY A 157 -17.28 -1.40 1.77
N TYR A 158 -17.38 -1.69 3.08
CA TYR A 158 -16.48 -2.61 3.76
C TYR A 158 -16.52 -4.04 3.18
N PRO A 159 -17.69 -4.66 2.90
CA PRO A 159 -17.73 -5.97 2.25
C PRO A 159 -17.01 -5.98 0.90
N LYS A 160 -17.22 -4.96 0.07
CA LYS A 160 -16.55 -4.84 -1.23
C LYS A 160 -15.04 -4.68 -1.09
N TYR A 161 -14.62 -3.81 -0.18
CA TYR A 161 -13.21 -3.58 0.12
C TYR A 161 -12.53 -4.85 0.61
N ASN A 162 -13.14 -5.55 1.57
CA ASN A 162 -12.60 -6.79 2.13
C ASN A 162 -12.48 -7.90 1.07
N ASN A 163 -13.40 -7.96 0.10
CA ASN A 163 -13.29 -8.87 -1.03
C ASN A 163 -12.14 -8.50 -1.97
N GLY A 164 -11.91 -7.20 -2.19
CA GLY A 164 -10.75 -6.68 -2.92
C GLY A 164 -9.44 -7.06 -2.26
N ILE A 165 -9.30 -6.81 -0.95
CA ILE A 165 -8.13 -7.20 -0.16
C ILE A 165 -7.93 -8.72 -0.18
N ARG A 166 -9.00 -9.51 -0.05
CA ARG A 166 -8.92 -10.98 -0.16
C ARG A 166 -8.36 -11.42 -1.50
N ALA A 167 -8.82 -10.82 -2.60
CA ALA A 167 -8.33 -11.12 -3.94
C ALA A 167 -6.85 -10.75 -4.07
N ALA A 168 -6.45 -9.59 -3.55
CA ALA A 168 -5.06 -9.14 -3.54
C ALA A 168 -4.14 -10.14 -2.80
N VAL A 169 -4.57 -10.59 -1.62
CA VAL A 169 -3.84 -11.59 -0.82
C VAL A 169 -3.73 -12.91 -1.58
N LYS A 170 -4.80 -13.39 -2.20
CA LYS A 170 -4.78 -14.65 -2.98
C LYS A 170 -3.80 -14.60 -4.15
N VAL A 171 -3.66 -13.43 -4.80
CA VAL A 171 -2.69 -13.24 -5.89
C VAL A 171 -1.26 -13.19 -5.34
N ALA A 172 -1.04 -12.60 -4.17
CA ALA A 172 0.26 -12.54 -3.51
C ALA A 172 0.70 -13.90 -2.94
N MET A 173 -0.24 -14.79 -2.60
CA MET A 173 0.07 -16.12 -2.08
C MET A 173 0.83 -16.97 -3.11
N PRO A 174 1.79 -17.81 -2.67
CA PRO A 174 2.44 -18.78 -3.55
C PRO A 174 1.40 -19.69 -4.18
N LYS A 175 1.47 -19.89 -5.50
CA LYS A 175 0.61 -20.87 -6.19
C LYS A 175 0.92 -22.26 -5.63
N THR A 176 -0.04 -22.86 -4.93
CA THR A 176 0.04 -24.28 -4.58
C THR A 176 -0.08 -25.09 -5.86
N LYS A 177 0.95 -25.87 -6.22
CA LYS A 177 0.82 -26.85 -7.29
C LYS A 177 -0.32 -27.82 -6.93
N PRO A 178 -1.27 -28.12 -7.82
CA PRO A 178 -2.25 -29.16 -7.56
C PRO A 178 -1.52 -30.50 -7.45
N GLY A 179 -1.74 -31.22 -6.34
CA GLY A 179 -1.43 -32.65 -6.24
C GLY A 179 0.04 -33.05 -6.03
N GLN A 180 0.72 -32.52 -5.01
CA GLN A 180 1.82 -33.29 -4.38
C GLN A 180 1.68 -33.27 -2.87
N SER A 181 1.30 -34.42 -2.30
CA SER A 181 1.52 -34.75 -0.89
C SER A 181 2.98 -34.45 -0.57
N ARG A 182 3.22 -33.46 0.30
CA ARG A 182 4.55 -33.12 0.79
C ARG A 182 5.03 -34.27 1.67
N LYS A 183 5.76 -35.23 1.07
CA LYS A 183 6.75 -36.02 1.82
C LYS A 183 7.81 -35.05 2.34
N GLY A 184 8.05 -35.13 3.64
CA GLY A 184 9.02 -34.29 4.33
C GLY A 184 10.39 -34.34 3.68
N LYS A 185 11.01 -33.16 3.56
CA LYS A 185 12.45 -33.02 3.41
C LYS A 185 12.92 -31.96 4.39
N ASN A 186 13.69 -32.42 5.38
CA ASN A 186 14.68 -31.61 6.06
C ASN A 186 15.68 -31.09 5.01
N LYS A 187 15.98 -29.79 5.04
CA LYS A 187 17.35 -29.27 5.26
C LYS A 187 17.45 -27.75 5.18
N ASP A 188 18.49 -27.29 5.87
CA ASP A 188 19.22 -26.03 5.77
C ASP A 188 18.70 -24.85 6.60
N GLN A 189 19.21 -24.80 7.84
CA GLN A 189 19.43 -23.57 8.58
C GLN A 189 20.46 -22.73 7.80
N ARG A 190 19.98 -21.78 6.99
CA ARG A 190 20.78 -20.62 6.62
C ARG A 190 20.80 -19.70 7.82
N GLU A 191 21.99 -19.40 8.31
CA GLU A 191 22.20 -18.29 9.25
C GLU A 191 21.62 -17.02 8.63
N SER A 192 20.60 -16.48 9.29
CA SER A 192 20.03 -15.18 8.94
C SER A 192 21.12 -14.12 9.12
N PRO A 193 21.43 -13.31 8.09
CA PRO A 193 22.41 -12.26 8.22
C PRO A 193 22.03 -11.31 9.36
N SER A 194 23.03 -10.85 10.10
CA SER A 194 22.85 -9.91 11.20
C SER A 194 22.08 -8.66 10.73
N PRO A 195 21.16 -8.10 11.54
CA PRO A 195 20.44 -6.89 11.18
C PRO A 195 21.42 -5.77 10.83
N LEU A 196 21.18 -5.06 9.71
CA LEU A 196 21.93 -3.85 9.38
C LEU A 196 21.78 -2.81 10.51
N SER A 197 22.83 -2.01 10.76
CA SER A 197 22.69 -0.90 11.71
C SER A 197 21.67 0.11 11.17
N PRO A 198 20.98 0.86 12.06
CA PRO A 198 20.04 1.89 11.64
C PRO A 198 20.63 2.90 10.64
N GLU A 199 21.91 3.29 10.81
CA GLU A 199 22.56 4.22 9.88
C GLU A 199 22.78 3.61 8.49
N VAL A 200 23.13 2.32 8.43
CA VAL A 200 23.32 1.62 7.14
C VAL A 200 21.99 1.39 6.45
N GLU A 201 20.93 1.09 7.22
CA GLU A 201 19.56 0.95 6.71
C GLU A 201 19.06 2.26 6.09
N GLU A 202 19.25 3.38 6.80
CA GLU A 202 18.85 4.70 6.36
C GLU A 202 19.64 5.18 5.14
N ALA A 203 20.97 4.96 5.13
CA ALA A 203 21.81 5.27 3.98
C ALA A 203 21.47 4.44 2.73
N LEU A 204 21.11 3.17 2.90
CA LEU A 204 20.67 2.31 1.79
C LEU A 204 19.32 2.77 1.24
N ILE A 205 18.35 3.08 2.12
CA ILE A 205 17.05 3.62 1.71
C ILE A 205 17.24 4.95 0.98
N ALA A 206 18.08 5.85 1.51
CA ALA A 206 18.38 7.13 0.87
C ALA A 206 18.99 6.92 -0.52
N ARG A 207 20.01 6.06 -0.67
CA ARG A 207 20.63 5.77 -1.98
C ARG A 207 19.66 5.15 -2.98
N ILE A 208 18.83 4.20 -2.55
CA ILE A 208 17.81 3.60 -3.43
C ILE A 208 16.79 4.68 -3.83
N THR A 209 16.33 5.49 -2.87
CA THR A 209 15.35 6.55 -3.11
C THR A 209 15.90 7.65 -4.01
N GLU A 210 17.16 8.07 -3.83
CA GLU A 210 17.84 9.04 -4.69
C GLU A 210 18.08 8.50 -6.10
N SER A 211 18.54 7.24 -6.22
CA SER A 211 18.70 6.58 -7.52
C SER A 211 17.36 6.49 -8.26
N VAL A 212 16.27 6.33 -7.52
CA VAL A 212 14.90 6.32 -8.02
C VAL A 212 14.45 7.73 -8.44
N ILE A 213 14.72 8.77 -7.65
CA ILE A 213 14.39 10.16 -8.00
C ILE A 213 15.17 10.59 -9.26
N GLN A 214 16.43 10.20 -9.37
CA GLN A 214 17.25 10.51 -10.55
C GLN A 214 16.79 9.80 -11.81
N SER A 215 16.20 8.59 -11.71
CA SER A 215 15.59 7.93 -12.87
C SER A 215 14.26 8.59 -13.25
N MET A 216 13.52 9.13 -12.28
CA MET A 216 12.28 9.86 -12.51
C MET A 216 12.49 11.20 -13.24
N ASN A 217 13.51 11.97 -12.88
CA ASN A 217 13.79 13.26 -13.52
C ASN A 217 14.26 13.13 -14.98
N ARG A 218 14.75 11.96 -15.40
CA ARG A 218 15.16 11.70 -16.79
C ARG A 218 13.99 11.36 -17.73
N ASN A 219 12.82 11.03 -17.17
CA ASN A 219 11.64 10.58 -17.94
C ASN A 219 10.52 11.64 -18.00
N GLN A 220 10.79 12.90 -17.61
CA GLN A 220 9.84 13.97 -17.89
C GLN A 220 9.97 14.41 -19.35
N PRO A 221 8.85 14.53 -20.10
CA PRO A 221 8.90 15.13 -21.43
C PRO A 221 9.41 16.56 -21.30
N VAL A 222 10.39 16.92 -22.12
CA VAL A 222 10.84 18.31 -22.26
C VAL A 222 9.64 19.11 -22.72
N GLU A 223 9.18 20.07 -21.92
CA GLU A 223 8.22 21.08 -22.42
C GLU A 223 8.91 21.82 -23.56
N GLU A 224 8.43 21.61 -24.79
CA GLU A 224 8.77 22.49 -25.91
C GLU A 224 8.18 23.86 -25.57
N ILE A 225 9.08 24.79 -25.22
CA ILE A 225 8.77 26.20 -25.03
C ILE A 225 8.37 26.75 -26.42
N PRO A 226 7.24 27.46 -26.54
CA PRO A 226 6.71 27.94 -27.82
C PRO A 226 7.62 28.93 -28.55
#